data_AF-A0A524QHK0-F1
#
_entry.id   AF-A0A524QHK0-F1
#
_cell.length_a   1.000
_cell.length_b   1.000
_cell.length_c   1.000
_cell.angle_alpha   90.00
_cell.angle_beta   90.00
_cell.angle_gamma   90.00
#
_symmetry.space_group_name_H-M   'P 1'
#
loop_
_entity.id
_entity.type
_entity.pdbx_description
1 polymer ?
#
loop_
_entity_poly.entity_id
_entity_poly.type
_entity_poly.pdbx_seq_one_letter_code
_entity_poly.pdbx_strand_id
1 'polypeptide(L)'
;MRTAVTVVGLAIVLAILGFLFRDDLFPGQQPRVEETAPSKQAASEPKPSIDSQIDSQAEAFIAKLTKTQAQPIPAKNADHFVSKDQIISLLPESIIERTTQKDIGRNPALKPDTPITLIREVDQVETMTPEKIIAEAGGDLNKILRVLDGDKVRELSVREVLQRYAANPYDDISIVKKIQYFEITTPAEIALDKSLAPGQELKIITKPYRLEAATIAELLMREGKFSPDSIFYVRTIRESDNQGIWGIIYDGILTNFAQGMAIRRGKEMNTYKIDIPRDADELLTDRSSSFLGRLIHKKASESHVYNFRKNRMGKNPDIVSPGQEIVIINFEPDELIGIYKHFVAEQG
;
A
#
# COMPACT_ATOMS: atom_id res chain seq x y z
N MET A 1 66.40 10.71 -9.09
CA MET A 1 65.17 10.60 -8.28
C MET A 1 65.22 11.66 -7.19
N ARG A 2 64.12 12.43 -7.01
CA ARG A 2 64.01 13.69 -6.21
C ARG A 2 64.32 15.02 -6.95
N THR A 3 63.80 15.22 -8.17
CA THR A 3 63.61 16.58 -8.74
C THR A 3 62.40 16.71 -9.68
N ALA A 4 61.66 15.63 -9.95
CA ALA A 4 60.55 15.65 -10.91
C ALA A 4 59.14 15.74 -10.29
N VAL A 5 59.01 15.73 -8.94
CA VAL A 5 57.70 15.77 -8.26
C VAL A 5 57.32 17.19 -7.82
N THR A 6 58.27 18.12 -7.76
CA THR A 6 58.04 19.50 -7.31
C THR A 6 57.52 20.43 -8.42
N VAL A 7 57.66 20.05 -9.70
CA VAL A 7 57.29 20.91 -10.83
C VAL A 7 55.79 20.79 -11.19
N VAL A 8 55.14 19.66 -10.89
CA VAL A 8 53.70 19.47 -11.12
C VAL A 8 52.84 20.15 -10.04
N GLY A 9 53.35 20.23 -8.79
CA GLY A 9 52.65 20.90 -7.70
C GLY A 9 52.60 22.42 -7.82
N LEU A 10 53.62 23.06 -8.40
CA LEU A 10 53.69 24.52 -8.54
C LEU A 10 52.82 25.05 -9.70
N ALA A 11 52.65 24.27 -10.77
CA ALA A 11 51.81 24.65 -11.92
C ALA A 11 50.30 24.65 -11.59
N ILE A 12 49.86 23.76 -10.68
CA ILE A 12 48.45 23.65 -10.27
C ILE A 12 48.06 24.79 -9.33
N VAL A 13 48.97 25.24 -8.45
CA VAL A 13 48.71 26.40 -7.58
C VAL A 13 48.68 27.73 -8.36
N LEU A 14 49.50 27.88 -9.42
CA LEU A 14 49.47 29.07 -10.28
C LEU A 14 48.26 29.12 -11.23
N ALA A 15 47.74 27.97 -11.68
CA ALA A 15 46.50 27.91 -12.45
C ALA A 15 45.26 28.27 -11.61
N ILE A 16 45.27 27.91 -10.32
CA ILE A 16 44.18 28.24 -9.38
C ILE A 16 44.25 29.71 -8.93
N LEU A 17 45.45 30.29 -8.76
CA LEU A 17 45.58 31.73 -8.48
C LEU A 17 45.24 32.62 -9.69
N GLY A 18 45.56 32.19 -10.92
CA GLY A 18 45.24 32.93 -12.15
C GLY A 18 43.76 32.95 -12.51
N PHE A 19 42.97 31.99 -12.00
CA PHE A 19 41.52 31.96 -12.18
C PHE A 19 40.78 32.81 -11.14
N LEU A 20 41.37 33.01 -9.96
CA LEU A 20 40.76 33.77 -8.85
C LEU A 20 41.00 35.29 -8.91
N PHE A 21 41.80 35.79 -9.87
CA PHE A 21 42.13 37.23 -10.01
C PHE A 21 41.88 37.80 -11.41
N ARG A 22 41.00 37.18 -12.21
CA ARG A 22 40.67 37.69 -13.54
C ARG A 22 39.39 38.52 -13.52
N ASP A 23 39.44 39.66 -12.86
CA ASP A 23 38.59 40.83 -13.12
C ASP A 23 39.32 42.07 -12.59
N ASP A 24 39.88 42.85 -13.52
CA ASP A 24 40.28 44.27 -13.41
C ASP A 24 41.57 44.58 -14.18
N LEU A 25 41.53 44.53 -15.52
CA LEU A 25 42.63 45.08 -16.32
C LEU A 25 42.15 45.60 -17.69
N PHE A 26 41.24 46.57 -17.74
CA PHE A 26 41.19 47.56 -18.84
C PHE A 26 40.52 48.87 -18.37
N PRO A 27 41.26 49.98 -18.23
CA PRO A 27 40.67 51.28 -17.94
C PRO A 27 40.31 52.03 -19.24
N GLY A 28 39.16 52.71 -19.23
CA GLY A 28 38.95 53.94 -19.99
C GLY A 28 37.95 53.90 -21.13
N GLN A 29 36.70 54.30 -20.87
CA GLN A 29 36.06 55.49 -21.44
C GLN A 29 34.63 55.70 -20.86
N GLN A 30 34.47 56.74 -20.05
CA GLN A 30 33.18 57.41 -19.78
C GLN A 30 33.00 58.54 -20.83
N PRO A 31 31.78 58.89 -21.29
CA PRO A 31 30.69 59.46 -20.48
C PRO A 31 29.31 58.84 -20.84
N ARG A 32 28.19 59.03 -20.12
CA ARG A 32 27.61 60.19 -19.46
C ARG A 32 26.52 59.69 -18.50
N VAL A 33 26.38 60.39 -17.38
CA VAL A 33 25.48 60.13 -16.25
C VAL A 33 24.00 60.10 -16.68
N GLU A 34 23.30 59.02 -16.31
CA GLU A 34 21.88 59.10 -15.95
C GLU A 34 21.66 58.24 -14.70
N GLU A 35 21.27 58.93 -13.64
CA GLU A 35 21.20 58.47 -12.27
C GLU A 35 19.86 57.77 -12.03
N THR A 36 19.86 56.50 -11.65
CA THR A 36 18.85 55.93 -10.73
C THR A 36 19.34 54.61 -10.10
N ALA A 37 19.46 54.64 -8.77
CA ALA A 37 19.60 53.59 -7.75
C ALA A 37 19.83 52.09 -8.13
N PRO A 38 20.78 51.38 -7.49
CA PRO A 38 20.93 49.93 -7.64
C PRO A 38 19.98 49.17 -6.70
N SER A 39 18.97 48.49 -7.25
CA SER A 39 18.34 47.37 -6.54
C SER A 39 19.00 46.07 -6.99
N LYS A 40 19.70 45.43 -6.05
CA LYS A 40 20.31 44.10 -6.20
C LYS A 40 19.22 43.10 -6.61
N GLN A 41 19.28 42.64 -7.85
CA GLN A 41 18.55 41.47 -8.29
C GLN A 41 19.26 40.24 -7.71
N ALA A 42 18.80 39.81 -6.54
CA ALA A 42 19.12 38.49 -6.02
C ALA A 42 18.56 37.45 -7.01
N ALA A 43 19.44 36.64 -7.58
CA ALA A 43 19.05 35.43 -8.28
C ALA A 43 18.30 34.54 -7.30
N SER A 44 16.96 34.53 -7.39
CA SER A 44 16.13 33.59 -6.68
C SER A 44 16.25 32.23 -7.34
N GLU A 45 16.72 31.23 -6.59
CA GLU A 45 16.46 29.83 -6.91
C GLU A 45 14.96 29.66 -7.24
N PRO A 46 14.59 28.93 -8.31
CA PRO A 46 13.19 28.78 -8.69
C PRO A 46 12.47 28.03 -7.57
N LYS A 47 11.61 28.74 -6.83
CA LYS A 47 10.64 28.10 -5.93
C LYS A 47 9.80 27.13 -6.77
N PRO A 48 9.59 25.89 -6.30
CA PRO A 48 8.75 24.94 -7.02
C PRO A 48 7.37 25.54 -7.25
N SER A 49 6.89 25.44 -8.49
CA SER A 49 5.53 25.85 -8.88
C SER A 49 4.47 25.16 -8.00
N ILE A 50 3.32 25.80 -7.81
CA ILE A 50 2.21 25.25 -7.01
C ILE A 50 1.83 23.85 -7.51
N ASP A 51 1.79 23.65 -8.83
CA ASP A 51 1.51 22.35 -9.45
C ASP A 51 2.56 21.30 -9.03
N SER A 52 3.85 21.61 -9.12
CA SER A 52 4.90 20.66 -8.68
C SER A 52 4.85 20.31 -7.19
N GLN A 53 4.28 21.18 -6.34
CA GLN A 53 4.08 20.89 -4.92
C GLN A 53 2.86 19.99 -4.67
N ILE A 54 1.80 20.14 -5.47
CA ILE A 54 0.61 19.29 -5.41
C ILE A 54 0.95 17.88 -5.88
N ASP A 55 1.76 17.74 -6.93
CA ASP A 55 2.17 16.44 -7.49
C ASP A 55 2.97 15.66 -6.45
N SER A 56 3.95 16.29 -5.81
CA SER A 56 4.75 15.67 -4.76
C SER A 56 3.90 15.26 -3.54
N GLN A 57 2.86 16.02 -3.19
CA GLN A 57 1.91 15.65 -2.13
C GLN A 57 1.04 14.45 -2.53
N ALA A 58 0.58 14.42 -3.78
CA ALA A 58 -0.20 13.32 -4.33
C ALA A 58 0.62 12.03 -4.34
N GLU A 59 1.87 12.08 -4.81
CA GLU A 59 2.80 10.94 -4.82
C GLU A 59 3.04 10.40 -3.41
N ALA A 60 3.30 11.29 -2.44
CA ALA A 60 3.51 10.88 -1.05
C ALA A 60 2.26 10.25 -0.43
N PHE A 61 1.07 10.78 -0.76
CA PHE A 61 -0.21 10.22 -0.33
C PHE A 61 -0.43 8.82 -0.92
N ILE A 62 -0.22 8.68 -2.23
CA ILE A 62 -0.37 7.42 -2.95
C ILE A 62 0.62 6.37 -2.40
N ALA A 63 1.89 6.72 -2.19
CA ALA A 63 2.88 5.80 -1.63
C ALA A 63 2.51 5.31 -0.22
N LYS A 64 1.88 6.16 0.60
CA LYS A 64 1.35 5.77 1.90
C LYS A 64 0.14 4.83 1.76
N LEU A 65 -0.76 5.15 0.83
CA LEU A 65 -2.00 4.40 0.59
C LEU A 65 -1.75 2.98 0.08
N THR A 66 -0.68 2.77 -0.71
CA THR A 66 -0.42 1.52 -1.44
C THR A 66 0.68 0.67 -0.84
N LYS A 67 1.16 1.06 0.35
CA LYS A 67 2.22 0.33 1.06
C LYS A 67 1.77 -1.11 1.32
N THR A 68 2.50 -2.07 0.75
CA THR A 68 2.24 -3.50 0.92
C THR A 68 2.21 -3.87 2.41
N GLN A 69 1.12 -4.51 2.82
CA GLN A 69 0.95 -4.99 4.18
C GLN A 69 1.60 -6.37 4.30
N ALA A 70 2.33 -6.60 5.41
CA ALA A 70 2.98 -7.87 5.67
C ALA A 70 1.98 -9.02 5.89
N GLN A 71 0.76 -8.71 6.33
CA GLN A 71 -0.29 -9.71 6.54
C GLN A 71 -1.18 -9.84 5.30
N PRO A 72 -1.58 -11.08 4.91
CA PRO A 72 -2.54 -11.29 3.84
C PRO A 72 -3.90 -10.63 4.13
N ILE A 73 -4.48 -9.96 3.14
CA ILE A 73 -5.82 -9.36 3.24
C ILE A 73 -6.88 -10.46 2.96
N PRO A 74 -7.82 -10.74 3.88
CA PRO A 74 -8.89 -11.71 3.61
C PRO A 74 -9.82 -11.24 2.48
N ALA A 75 -9.97 -12.05 1.43
CA ALA A 75 -10.83 -11.75 0.27
C ALA A 75 -12.31 -11.55 0.62
N LYS A 76 -12.75 -12.02 1.80
CA LYS A 76 -14.11 -11.83 2.32
C LYS A 76 -14.39 -10.40 2.79
N ASN A 77 -13.34 -9.66 3.18
CA ASN A 77 -13.45 -8.33 3.78
C ASN A 77 -12.50 -7.33 3.09
N ALA A 78 -12.08 -7.61 1.86
CA ALA A 78 -11.17 -6.73 1.14
C ALA A 78 -11.87 -5.40 0.83
N ASP A 79 -11.18 -4.29 1.11
CA ASP A 79 -11.62 -2.93 0.80
C ASP A 79 -10.40 -1.99 0.85
N HIS A 80 -9.43 -2.20 -0.05
CA HIS A 80 -8.10 -1.58 0.08
C HIS A 80 -7.50 -1.19 -1.27
N PHE A 81 -6.72 -0.11 -1.27
CA PHE A 81 -5.73 0.18 -2.32
C PHE A 81 -4.42 -0.52 -2.00
N VAL A 82 -3.86 -1.25 -2.95
CA VAL A 82 -2.73 -2.16 -2.74
C VAL A 82 -1.80 -2.19 -3.94
N SER A 83 -0.55 -2.57 -3.72
CA SER A 83 0.38 -2.88 -4.81
C SER A 83 0.09 -4.26 -5.41
N LYS A 84 0.68 -4.55 -6.57
CA LYS A 84 0.60 -5.87 -7.23
C LYS A 84 1.11 -7.03 -6.35
N ASP A 85 2.01 -6.75 -5.41
CA ASP A 85 2.67 -7.76 -4.56
C ASP A 85 1.87 -8.05 -3.28
N GLN A 86 0.77 -7.32 -3.05
CA GLN A 86 -0.08 -7.57 -1.90
C GLN A 86 -0.71 -8.96 -1.97
N ILE A 87 -0.53 -9.72 -0.89
CA ILE A 87 -1.10 -11.04 -0.72
C ILE A 87 -2.57 -10.91 -0.31
N ILE A 88 -3.45 -11.60 -1.02
CA ILE A 88 -4.87 -11.78 -0.71
C ILE A 88 -5.07 -13.22 -0.23
N SER A 89 -5.64 -13.40 0.96
CA SER A 89 -6.08 -14.70 1.46
C SER A 89 -7.44 -15.06 0.87
N LEU A 90 -7.49 -16.18 0.14
CA LEU A 90 -8.64 -16.63 -0.64
C LEU A 90 -9.46 -17.70 0.07
N LEU A 91 -8.99 -18.18 1.23
CA LEU A 91 -9.67 -19.20 2.01
C LEU A 91 -10.91 -18.64 2.70
N PRO A 92 -12.12 -19.17 2.41
CA PRO A 92 -13.26 -18.93 3.29
C PRO A 92 -12.98 -19.52 4.68
N GLU A 93 -13.23 -18.77 5.77
CA GLU A 93 -13.09 -19.33 7.13
C GLU A 93 -13.91 -20.60 7.34
N SER A 94 -15.02 -20.76 6.61
CA SER A 94 -15.92 -21.92 6.71
C SER A 94 -15.37 -23.24 6.16
N ILE A 95 -14.26 -23.21 5.42
CA ILE A 95 -13.58 -24.45 5.00
C ILE A 95 -12.49 -24.89 5.97
N ILE A 96 -12.16 -24.05 6.96
CA ILE A 96 -11.22 -24.39 8.01
C ILE A 96 -11.98 -25.18 9.07
N GLU A 97 -11.70 -26.47 9.15
CA GLU A 97 -12.26 -27.37 10.15
C GLU A 97 -11.33 -27.40 11.36
N ARG A 98 -11.89 -27.26 12.56
CA ARG A 98 -11.14 -27.45 13.81
C ARG A 98 -11.36 -28.87 14.29
N THR A 99 -10.28 -29.56 14.58
CA THR A 99 -10.30 -30.99 14.93
C THR A 99 -9.12 -31.34 15.84
N THR A 100 -8.93 -32.61 16.15
CA THR A 100 -7.75 -33.12 16.87
C THR A 100 -7.15 -34.28 16.09
N GLN A 101 -5.89 -34.62 16.37
CA GLN A 101 -5.25 -35.82 15.79
C GLN A 101 -6.11 -37.08 16.00
N LYS A 102 -6.74 -37.21 17.17
CA LYS A 102 -7.62 -38.33 17.52
C LYS A 102 -8.91 -38.35 16.71
N ASP A 103 -9.52 -37.19 16.46
CA ASP A 103 -10.78 -37.08 15.73
C ASP A 103 -10.58 -37.26 14.22
N ILE A 104 -9.45 -36.78 13.68
CA ILE A 104 -9.04 -37.06 12.29
C ILE A 104 -8.97 -38.56 12.05
N GLY A 105 -8.29 -39.32 12.93
CA GLY A 105 -8.15 -40.78 12.79
C GLY A 105 -9.45 -41.57 12.98
N ARG A 106 -10.50 -40.95 13.53
CA ARG A 106 -11.82 -41.56 13.72
C ARG A 106 -12.82 -41.16 12.65
N ASN A 107 -12.49 -40.19 11.80
CA ASN A 107 -13.40 -39.69 10.79
C ASN A 107 -13.46 -40.67 9.60
N PRO A 108 -14.60 -41.36 9.37
CA PRO A 108 -14.72 -42.34 8.30
C PRO A 108 -14.65 -41.71 6.89
N ALA A 109 -14.82 -40.39 6.76
CA ALA A 109 -14.68 -39.68 5.49
C ALA A 109 -13.21 -39.42 5.10
N LEU A 110 -12.27 -39.53 6.04
CA LEU A 110 -10.84 -39.28 5.83
C LEU A 110 -10.08 -40.62 5.89
N LYS A 111 -9.72 -41.16 4.72
CA LYS A 111 -8.86 -42.34 4.66
C LYS A 111 -7.43 -41.96 5.07
N PRO A 112 -6.61 -42.91 5.53
CA PRO A 112 -5.24 -42.64 5.98
C PRO A 112 -4.40 -41.82 4.98
N ASP A 113 -4.57 -42.06 3.68
CA ASP A 113 -3.81 -41.40 2.61
C ASP A 113 -4.59 -40.27 1.91
N THR A 114 -5.74 -39.86 2.45
CA THR A 114 -6.50 -38.74 1.86
C THR A 114 -5.69 -37.45 2.03
N PRO A 115 -5.35 -36.74 0.94
CA PRO A 115 -4.64 -35.48 1.05
C PRO A 115 -5.53 -34.43 1.72
N ILE A 116 -4.99 -33.83 2.77
CA ILE A 116 -5.60 -32.72 3.51
C ILE A 116 -4.55 -31.63 3.68
N THR A 117 -5.00 -30.41 3.97
CA THR A 117 -4.07 -29.33 4.33
C THR A 117 -4.14 -29.10 5.83
N LEU A 118 -2.99 -29.13 6.51
CA LEU A 118 -2.84 -28.74 7.90
C LEU A 118 -2.38 -27.28 7.96
N ILE A 119 -3.13 -26.45 8.69
CA ILE A 119 -2.77 -25.06 8.93
C ILE A 119 -1.98 -25.01 10.24
N ARG A 120 -0.73 -24.59 10.16
CA ARG A 120 0.13 -24.39 11.31
C ARG A 120 0.33 -22.91 11.57
N GLU A 121 0.35 -22.53 12.84
CA GLU A 121 0.62 -21.17 13.27
C GLU A 121 1.97 -21.15 13.97
N VAL A 122 2.87 -20.27 13.52
CA VAL A 122 4.13 -19.99 14.20
C VAL A 122 4.22 -18.53 14.56
N ASP A 123 4.79 -18.30 15.74
CA ASP A 123 5.18 -16.97 16.17
C ASP A 123 6.48 -16.61 15.44
N GLN A 124 6.42 -15.57 14.61
CA GLN A 124 7.59 -14.94 14.02
C GLN A 124 7.85 -13.61 14.73
N VAL A 125 9.08 -13.41 15.17
CA VAL A 125 9.52 -12.12 15.72
C VAL A 125 9.98 -11.24 14.55
N GLU A 126 9.36 -10.09 14.40
CA GLU A 126 9.74 -9.06 13.46
C GLU A 126 10.15 -7.81 14.23
N THR A 127 11.24 -7.20 13.80
CA THR A 127 11.71 -5.93 14.35
C THR A 127 11.08 -4.76 13.61
N MET A 128 10.48 -3.82 14.34
CA MET A 128 9.73 -2.70 13.78
C MET A 128 10.05 -1.39 14.49
N THR A 129 10.18 -0.30 13.74
CA THR A 129 10.26 1.04 14.32
C THR A 129 8.88 1.52 14.79
N PRO A 130 8.82 2.50 15.72
CA PRO A 130 7.57 3.13 16.13
C PRO A 130 6.72 3.64 14.96
N GLU A 131 7.34 4.24 13.94
CA GLU A 131 6.64 4.74 12.74
C GLU A 131 6.00 3.59 11.95
N LYS A 132 6.72 2.46 11.82
CA LYS A 132 6.21 1.28 11.13
C LYS A 132 5.04 0.65 11.89
N ILE A 133 5.09 0.65 13.22
CA ILE A 133 3.98 0.18 14.07
C ILE A 133 2.73 1.04 13.89
N ILE A 134 2.87 2.37 13.92
CA ILE A 134 1.75 3.30 13.70
C ILE A 134 1.15 3.10 12.31
N ALA A 135 2.01 2.92 11.29
CA ALA A 135 1.58 2.70 9.92
C ALA A 135 0.80 1.38 9.77
N GLU A 136 1.30 0.25 10.30
CA GLU A 136 0.60 -1.04 10.26
C GLU A 136 -0.66 -1.08 11.13
N ALA A 137 -0.77 -0.18 12.09
CA ALA A 137 -2.00 0.01 12.86
C ALA A 137 -3.05 0.86 12.14
N GLY A 138 -2.73 1.46 10.99
CA GLY A 138 -3.65 2.37 10.29
C GLY A 138 -3.98 3.61 11.11
N GLY A 139 -3.11 4.00 12.04
CA GLY A 139 -3.38 5.08 13.01
C GLY A 139 -4.27 4.68 14.19
N ASP A 140 -4.74 3.42 14.28
CA ASP A 140 -5.50 2.95 15.44
C ASP A 140 -4.57 2.70 16.64
N LEU A 141 -4.53 3.69 17.55
CA LEU A 141 -3.73 3.62 18.75
C LEU A 141 -4.23 2.59 19.79
N ASN A 142 -5.45 2.07 19.64
CA ASN A 142 -6.02 1.08 20.55
C ASN A 142 -5.80 -0.36 20.04
N LYS A 143 -5.27 -0.54 18.82
CA LYS A 143 -4.94 -1.86 18.27
C LYS A 143 -3.94 -2.56 19.19
N ILE A 144 -4.23 -3.82 19.53
CA ILE A 144 -3.37 -4.64 20.39
C ILE A 144 -2.27 -5.31 19.55
N LEU A 145 -1.04 -5.24 20.06
CA LEU A 145 0.17 -5.84 19.51
C LEU A 145 0.73 -6.85 20.51
N ARG A 146 1.34 -7.92 20.00
CA ARG A 146 2.14 -8.84 20.82
C ARG A 146 3.59 -8.40 20.76
N VAL A 147 4.10 -7.82 21.84
CA VAL A 147 5.47 -7.29 21.92
C VAL A 147 6.35 -8.27 22.68
N LEU A 148 7.52 -8.57 22.13
CA LEU A 148 8.55 -9.32 22.82
C LEU A 148 9.38 -8.36 23.69
N ASP A 149 9.20 -8.46 25.00
CA ASP A 149 9.86 -7.63 26.02
C ASP A 149 10.77 -8.53 26.85
N GLY A 150 12.05 -8.60 26.46
CA GLY A 150 12.98 -9.64 26.92
C GLY A 150 12.52 -11.01 26.43
N ASP A 151 12.39 -11.97 27.35
CA ASP A 151 11.92 -13.34 27.03
C ASP A 151 10.40 -13.52 27.13
N LYS A 152 9.63 -12.43 27.31
CA LYS A 152 8.18 -12.50 27.52
C LYS A 152 7.41 -11.78 26.43
N VAL A 153 6.41 -12.46 25.88
CA VAL A 153 5.43 -11.86 24.98
C VAL A 153 4.34 -11.17 25.80
N ARG A 154 4.10 -9.88 25.54
CA ARG A 154 3.05 -9.07 26.18
C ARG A 154 2.08 -8.55 25.14
N GLU A 155 0.80 -8.52 25.48
CA GLU A 155 -0.22 -7.84 24.69
C GLU A 155 -0.33 -6.39 25.15
N LEU A 156 0.01 -5.45 24.26
CA LEU A 156 0.03 -4.01 24.53
C LEU A 156 -0.67 -3.28 23.40
N SER A 157 -1.43 -2.25 23.70
CA SER A 157 -1.95 -1.35 22.67
C SER A 157 -0.82 -0.57 21.99
N VAL A 158 -1.01 -0.18 20.74
CA VAL A 158 -0.08 0.70 20.01
C VAL A 158 0.27 1.93 20.87
N ARG A 159 -0.70 2.55 21.54
CA ARG A 159 -0.47 3.68 22.45
C ARG A 159 0.54 3.34 23.56
N GLU A 160 0.34 2.22 24.26
CA GLU A 160 1.22 1.80 25.36
C GLU A 160 2.62 1.47 24.88
N VAL A 161 2.73 0.83 23.71
CA VAL A 161 4.02 0.59 23.06
C VAL A 161 4.73 1.91 22.80
N LEU A 162 4.09 2.85 22.10
CA LEU A 162 4.71 4.14 21.78
C LEU A 162 5.10 4.95 23.03
N GLN A 163 4.29 4.92 24.08
CA GLN A 163 4.62 5.58 25.36
C GLN A 163 5.84 4.95 26.02
N ARG A 164 5.93 3.62 26.01
CA ARG A 164 7.02 2.89 26.66
C ARG A 164 8.35 3.08 25.93
N TYR A 165 8.32 3.20 24.61
CA TYR A 165 9.49 3.43 23.77
C TYR A 165 9.69 4.92 23.42
N ALA A 166 8.93 5.84 24.02
CA ALA A 166 9.03 7.28 23.77
C ALA A 166 10.40 7.88 24.14
N ALA A 167 11.09 7.28 25.13
CA ALA A 167 12.41 7.72 25.54
C ALA A 167 13.49 7.42 24.49
N ASN A 168 13.29 6.38 23.66
CA ASN A 168 14.20 5.97 22.61
C ASN A 168 13.41 5.71 21.31
N PRO A 169 13.00 6.77 20.57
CA PRO A 169 12.12 6.66 19.41
C PRO A 169 12.77 5.95 18.20
N TYR A 170 14.09 5.74 18.24
CA TYR A 170 14.84 5.03 17.21
C TYR A 170 15.12 3.57 17.58
N ASP A 171 14.73 3.15 18.79
CA ASP A 171 14.90 1.76 19.19
C ASP A 171 13.87 0.89 18.47
N ASP A 172 14.41 -0.18 17.92
CA ASP A 172 13.70 -1.23 17.24
C ASP A 172 12.86 -2.04 18.24
N ILE A 173 11.55 -2.18 17.97
CA ILE A 173 10.60 -2.88 18.82
C ILE A 173 10.37 -4.26 18.24
N SER A 174 10.59 -5.31 19.04
CA SER A 174 10.35 -6.68 18.64
C SER A 174 8.86 -7.02 18.76
N ILE A 175 8.20 -7.24 17.63
CA ILE A 175 6.79 -7.59 17.53
C ILE A 175 6.65 -9.07 17.15
N VAL A 176 5.83 -9.81 17.88
CA VAL A 176 5.51 -11.21 17.60
C VAL A 176 4.27 -11.28 16.73
N LYS A 177 4.45 -11.64 15.46
CA LYS A 177 3.36 -11.89 14.52
C LYS A 177 3.05 -13.38 14.47
N LYS A 178 1.76 -13.72 14.40
CA LYS A 178 1.34 -15.08 14.05
C LYS A 178 1.34 -15.22 12.53
N ILE A 179 2.18 -16.11 12.02
CA ILE A 179 2.17 -16.48 10.61
C ILE A 179 1.54 -17.85 10.49
N GLN A 180 0.65 -17.98 9.50
CA GLN A 180 0.06 -19.23 9.13
C GLN A 180 0.84 -19.80 7.94
N TYR A 181 1.21 -21.07 8.03
CA TYR A 181 1.67 -21.84 6.89
C TYR A 181 0.81 -23.08 6.72
N PHE A 182 0.73 -23.53 5.48
CA PHE A 182 -0.16 -24.58 5.05
C PHE A 182 0.68 -25.74 4.56
N GLU A 183 0.46 -26.89 5.16
CA GLU A 183 1.21 -28.10 4.88
C GLU A 183 0.25 -29.13 4.28
N ILE A 184 0.52 -29.55 3.05
CA ILE A 184 -0.19 -30.69 2.46
C ILE A 184 0.31 -31.94 3.18
N THR A 185 -0.60 -32.69 3.78
CA THR A 185 -0.31 -33.89 4.54
C THR A 185 -1.47 -34.89 4.45
N THR A 186 -1.40 -35.98 5.20
CA THR A 186 -2.42 -37.01 5.28
C THR A 186 -2.76 -37.35 6.74
N PRO A 187 -3.95 -37.90 7.03
CA PRO A 187 -4.27 -38.43 8.35
C PRO A 187 -3.22 -39.40 8.91
N ALA A 188 -2.60 -40.24 8.07
CA ALA A 188 -1.54 -41.16 8.47
C ALA A 188 -0.27 -40.43 8.92
N GLU A 189 0.16 -39.41 8.18
CA GLU A 189 1.32 -38.58 8.53
C GLU A 189 1.08 -37.77 9.81
N ILE A 190 -0.11 -37.15 9.94
CA ILE A 190 -0.49 -36.44 11.17
C ILE A 190 -0.48 -37.40 12.37
N ALA A 191 -0.91 -38.65 12.23
CA ALA A 191 -0.89 -39.65 13.30
C ALA A 191 0.54 -40.05 13.73
N LEU A 192 1.53 -39.92 12.84
CA LEU A 192 2.94 -40.23 13.10
C LEU A 192 3.74 -39.01 13.57
N ASP A 193 3.21 -37.79 13.43
CA ASP A 193 3.85 -36.55 13.83
C ASP A 193 3.90 -36.43 15.37
N LYS A 194 5.09 -36.69 15.92
CA LYS A 194 5.37 -36.62 17.36
C LYS A 194 5.40 -35.20 17.91
N SER A 195 5.43 -34.18 17.05
CA SER A 195 5.37 -32.78 17.47
C SER A 195 3.95 -32.34 17.85
N LEU A 196 2.93 -33.08 17.40
CA LEU A 196 1.53 -32.81 17.67
C LEU A 196 1.07 -33.58 18.91
N ALA A 197 0.53 -32.87 19.89
CA ALA A 197 -0.08 -33.54 21.04
C ALA A 197 -1.46 -34.12 20.64
N PRO A 198 -1.86 -35.32 21.12
CA PRO A 198 -3.10 -35.97 20.70
C PRO A 198 -4.40 -35.16 20.92
N GLY A 199 -4.39 -34.25 21.91
CA GLY A 199 -5.51 -33.35 22.21
C GLY A 199 -5.33 -31.92 21.71
N GLN A 200 -4.27 -31.63 20.96
CA GLN A 200 -4.05 -30.31 20.37
C GLN A 200 -5.14 -30.01 19.33
N GLU A 201 -5.71 -28.81 19.39
CA GLU A 201 -6.58 -28.33 18.33
C GLU A 201 -5.76 -28.12 17.05
N LEU A 202 -6.15 -28.83 16.00
CA LEU A 202 -5.61 -28.72 14.65
C LEU A 202 -6.62 -28.00 13.77
N LYS A 203 -6.12 -27.15 12.88
CA LYS A 203 -6.91 -26.50 11.83
C LYS A 203 -6.60 -27.21 10.52
N ILE A 204 -7.60 -27.80 9.89
CA ILE A 204 -7.41 -28.54 8.64
C ILE A 204 -8.36 -28.08 7.54
N ILE A 205 -8.01 -28.39 6.29
CA ILE A 205 -8.87 -28.25 5.12
C ILE A 205 -8.92 -29.61 4.44
N THR A 206 -10.12 -30.16 4.30
CA THR A 206 -10.36 -31.52 3.76
C THR A 206 -10.68 -31.55 2.26
N LYS A 207 -10.89 -30.37 1.64
CA LYS A 207 -11.24 -30.21 0.22
C LYS A 207 -9.98 -30.08 -0.65
N PRO A 208 -10.04 -30.45 -1.95
CA PRO A 208 -8.88 -30.39 -2.84
C PRO A 208 -8.26 -29.00 -2.88
N TYR A 209 -6.93 -28.97 -3.02
CA TYR A 209 -6.08 -27.78 -3.02
C TYR A 209 -6.71 -26.62 -3.79
N ARG A 210 -6.94 -25.52 -3.08
CA ARG A 210 -7.34 -24.23 -3.64
C ARG A 210 -6.15 -23.30 -3.45
N LEU A 211 -6.04 -22.29 -4.31
CA LEU A 211 -5.12 -21.20 -4.06
C LEU A 211 -5.53 -20.56 -2.73
N GLU A 212 -4.68 -20.67 -1.71
CA GLU A 212 -4.99 -20.28 -0.33
C GLU A 212 -4.75 -18.80 -0.13
N ALA A 213 -3.71 -18.33 -0.79
CA ALA A 213 -3.41 -16.94 -0.97
C ALA A 213 -2.79 -16.74 -2.36
N ALA A 214 -2.89 -15.53 -2.87
CA ALA A 214 -2.14 -15.10 -4.04
C ALA A 214 -1.83 -13.62 -3.95
N THR A 215 -0.75 -13.21 -4.58
CA THR A 215 -0.53 -11.80 -4.90
C THR A 215 -1.57 -11.33 -5.92
N ILE A 216 -1.82 -10.02 -5.98
CA ILE A 216 -2.65 -9.45 -7.03
C ILE A 216 -2.08 -9.77 -8.41
N ALA A 217 -0.76 -9.74 -8.56
CA ALA A 217 -0.08 -10.12 -9.80
C ALA A 217 -0.43 -11.55 -10.22
N GLU A 218 -0.38 -12.52 -9.29
CA GLU A 218 -0.74 -13.92 -9.53
C GLU A 218 -2.20 -14.09 -9.98
N LEU A 219 -3.12 -13.36 -9.36
CA LEU A 219 -4.54 -13.38 -9.76
C LEU A 219 -4.77 -12.86 -11.18
N LEU A 220 -3.95 -11.90 -11.63
CA LEU A 220 -4.11 -11.22 -12.91
C LEU A 220 -3.18 -11.74 -14.03
N MET A 221 -2.34 -12.76 -13.79
CA MET A 221 -1.33 -13.25 -14.75
C MET A 221 -1.85 -13.55 -16.16
N ARG A 222 -3.15 -13.84 -16.30
CA ARG A 222 -3.79 -14.23 -17.58
C ARG A 222 -4.59 -13.11 -18.25
N GLU A 223 -4.75 -11.97 -17.58
CA GLU A 223 -5.72 -10.94 -17.97
C GLU A 223 -5.09 -9.72 -18.66
N GLY A 224 -3.76 -9.64 -18.75
CA GLY A 224 -3.06 -8.59 -19.49
C GLY A 224 -1.79 -8.11 -18.79
N LYS A 225 -1.11 -7.14 -19.40
CA LYS A 225 0.05 -6.47 -18.78
C LYS A 225 -0.41 -5.17 -18.13
N PHE A 226 -0.18 -5.05 -16.83
CA PHE A 226 -0.26 -3.81 -16.07
C PHE A 226 1.14 -3.22 -15.90
N SER A 227 1.23 -1.92 -15.58
CA SER A 227 2.49 -1.27 -15.26
C SER A 227 3.10 -1.87 -13.99
N PRO A 228 4.44 -1.95 -13.86
CA PRO A 228 5.08 -2.41 -12.63
C PRO A 228 4.66 -1.62 -11.39
N ASP A 229 4.31 -0.35 -11.58
CA ASP A 229 3.93 0.62 -10.54
C ASP A 229 2.42 0.82 -10.44
N SER A 230 1.64 0.00 -11.16
CA SER A 230 0.17 0.00 -11.09
C SER A 230 -0.32 -0.26 -9.67
N ILE A 231 -1.43 0.39 -9.34
CA ILE A 231 -2.07 0.34 -8.03
C ILE A 231 -3.44 -0.28 -8.19
N PHE A 232 -3.81 -1.17 -7.29
CA PHE A 232 -5.05 -1.93 -7.39
C PHE A 232 -5.98 -1.57 -6.25
N TYR A 233 -7.21 -1.18 -6.57
CA TYR A 233 -8.28 -1.18 -5.59
C TYR A 233 -8.96 -2.56 -5.59
N VAL A 234 -8.97 -3.20 -4.42
CA VAL A 234 -9.49 -4.55 -4.24
C VAL A 234 -10.63 -4.50 -3.23
N ARG A 235 -11.84 -4.85 -3.67
CA ARG A 235 -13.04 -4.81 -2.83
C ARG A 235 -13.85 -6.09 -2.95
N THR A 236 -14.28 -6.65 -1.82
CA THR A 236 -15.29 -7.71 -1.78
C THR A 236 -16.65 -7.16 -2.19
N ILE A 237 -17.35 -7.87 -3.07
CA ILE A 237 -18.72 -7.53 -3.46
C ILE A 237 -19.68 -7.84 -2.32
N ARG A 238 -20.41 -6.85 -1.85
CA ARG A 238 -21.38 -6.92 -0.74
C ARG A 238 -22.80 -6.90 -1.27
N GLU A 239 -23.75 -7.37 -0.47
CA GLU A 239 -25.18 -7.30 -0.82
C GLU A 239 -25.68 -5.85 -0.95
N SER A 240 -24.99 -4.91 -0.30
CA SER A 240 -25.26 -3.47 -0.38
C SER A 240 -24.81 -2.82 -1.69
N ASP A 241 -24.03 -3.51 -2.53
CA ASP A 241 -23.44 -2.94 -3.76
C ASP A 241 -24.46 -2.94 -4.91
N ASN A 242 -25.59 -2.26 -4.71
CA ASN A 242 -26.74 -2.23 -5.62
C ASN A 242 -26.48 -1.47 -6.94
N GLN A 243 -25.48 -0.60 -6.97
CA GLN A 243 -24.99 0.08 -8.17
C GLN A 243 -23.90 -0.71 -8.91
N GLY A 244 -23.65 -1.96 -8.50
CA GLY A 244 -22.66 -2.83 -9.13
C GLY A 244 -21.24 -2.27 -9.05
N ILE A 245 -20.42 -2.62 -10.05
CA ILE A 245 -19.01 -2.22 -10.08
C ILE A 245 -18.85 -0.70 -10.15
N TRP A 246 -19.77 0.00 -10.83
CA TRP A 246 -19.76 1.45 -10.89
C TRP A 246 -19.78 2.06 -9.47
N GLY A 247 -20.73 1.63 -8.64
CA GLY A 247 -20.84 2.10 -7.24
C GLY A 247 -19.65 1.68 -6.39
N ILE A 248 -19.11 0.48 -6.62
CA ILE A 248 -17.90 -0.01 -5.95
C ILE A 248 -16.70 0.91 -6.20
N ILE A 249 -16.48 1.31 -7.46
CA ILE A 249 -15.39 2.21 -7.83
C ILE A 249 -15.64 3.61 -7.25
N TYR A 250 -16.86 4.13 -7.40
CA TYR A 250 -17.26 5.42 -6.85
C TYR A 250 -16.99 5.51 -5.35
N ASP A 251 -17.51 4.55 -4.58
CA ASP A 251 -17.24 4.41 -3.15
C ASP A 251 -15.75 4.28 -2.84
N GLY A 252 -15.01 3.49 -3.62
CA GLY A 252 -13.57 3.31 -3.45
C GLY A 252 -12.81 4.62 -3.55
N ILE A 253 -13.15 5.45 -4.55
CA ILE A 253 -12.54 6.76 -4.75
C ILE A 253 -12.98 7.75 -3.65
N LEU A 254 -14.27 7.80 -3.31
CA LEU A 254 -14.78 8.79 -2.36
C LEU A 254 -14.52 8.44 -0.89
N THR A 255 -14.58 7.16 -0.56
CA THR A 255 -14.52 6.70 0.83
C THR A 255 -13.12 6.26 1.18
N ASN A 256 -12.47 5.45 0.34
CA ASN A 256 -11.18 4.86 0.72
C ASN A 256 -9.98 5.67 0.24
N PHE A 257 -10.04 6.22 -0.98
CA PHE A 257 -9.00 7.12 -1.47
C PHE A 257 -9.11 8.50 -0.78
N ALA A 258 -10.30 9.10 -0.73
CA ALA A 258 -10.40 10.46 -0.25
C ALA A 258 -10.33 10.66 1.28
N GLN A 259 -10.73 9.69 2.11
CA GLN A 259 -10.75 9.86 3.58
C GLN A 259 -9.36 9.99 4.22
N GLY A 260 -8.28 9.62 3.52
CA GLY A 260 -6.91 9.74 4.01
C GLY A 260 -6.17 10.99 3.53
N MET A 261 -6.78 11.79 2.65
CA MET A 261 -6.12 12.93 2.02
C MET A 261 -6.00 14.11 3.00
N ALA A 262 -4.77 14.54 3.27
CA ALA A 262 -4.52 15.81 3.95
C ALA A 262 -4.61 16.94 2.93
N ILE A 263 -5.57 17.85 3.08
CA ILE A 263 -5.70 19.04 2.23
C ILE A 263 -5.25 20.26 3.04
N ARG A 264 -4.30 21.01 2.49
CA ARG A 264 -3.77 22.21 3.15
C ARG A 264 -4.66 23.42 2.84
N ARG A 265 -5.27 24.01 3.86
CA ARG A 265 -5.94 25.33 3.77
C ARG A 265 -5.12 26.38 4.51
N GLY A 266 -4.40 27.22 3.77
CA GLY A 266 -3.54 28.25 4.35
C GLY A 266 -2.43 27.67 5.25
N LYS A 267 -2.50 27.94 6.56
CA LYS A 267 -1.52 27.47 7.57
C LYS A 267 -1.93 26.21 8.32
N GLU A 268 -3.15 25.69 8.14
CA GLU A 268 -3.65 24.51 8.84
C GLU A 268 -3.65 23.26 7.93
N MET A 269 -3.27 22.12 8.51
CA MET A 269 -3.27 20.80 7.87
C MET A 269 -4.30 19.94 8.60
N ASN A 270 -5.46 19.71 7.98
CA ASN A 270 -6.52 18.87 8.54
C ASN A 270 -6.82 17.72 7.57
N THR A 271 -7.00 16.51 8.11
CA THR A 271 -7.48 15.34 7.36
C THR A 271 -9.00 15.46 7.28
N TYR A 272 -9.52 15.88 6.13
CA TYR A 272 -10.97 16.03 5.95
C TYR A 272 -11.55 14.75 5.37
N LYS A 273 -12.72 14.35 5.86
CA LYS A 273 -13.65 13.53 5.08
C LYS A 273 -14.21 14.47 4.00
N ILE A 274 -13.82 14.27 2.75
CA ILE A 274 -14.32 15.10 1.66
C ILE A 274 -15.82 14.82 1.50
N ASP A 275 -16.65 15.85 1.71
CA ASP A 275 -18.09 15.77 1.48
C ASP A 275 -18.29 16.19 0.01
N ILE A 276 -18.34 15.20 -0.87
CA ILE A 276 -18.48 15.41 -2.31
C ILE A 276 -19.98 15.35 -2.62
N PRO A 277 -20.58 16.39 -3.20
CA PRO A 277 -22.00 16.42 -3.53
C PRO A 277 -22.39 15.19 -4.35
N ARG A 278 -23.56 14.58 -4.07
CA ARG A 278 -24.07 13.39 -4.79
C ARG A 278 -24.23 13.64 -6.30
N ASP A 279 -24.25 14.90 -6.67
CA ASP A 279 -24.48 15.54 -7.95
C ASP A 279 -23.18 15.82 -8.74
N ALA A 280 -22.01 15.36 -8.26
CA ALA A 280 -20.77 15.30 -9.05
C ALA A 280 -20.84 14.35 -10.29
N ASP A 281 -22.01 13.74 -10.49
CA ASP A 281 -22.37 12.84 -11.58
C ASP A 281 -23.46 13.43 -12.50
N GLU A 282 -23.60 14.75 -12.56
CA GLU A 282 -24.43 15.38 -13.59
C GLU A 282 -23.68 15.49 -14.93
N LEU A 283 -24.41 15.25 -16.02
CA LEU A 283 -23.99 15.62 -17.37
C LEU A 283 -23.65 17.11 -17.35
N LEU A 284 -22.41 17.46 -17.70
CA LEU A 284 -22.03 18.85 -17.90
C LEU A 284 -22.93 19.47 -18.97
N THR A 285 -23.04 20.79 -18.99
CA THR A 285 -23.97 21.52 -19.87
C THR A 285 -23.74 21.23 -21.36
N ASP A 286 -22.56 20.72 -21.70
CA ASP A 286 -22.12 20.28 -23.04
C ASP A 286 -22.40 18.79 -23.35
N ARG A 287 -23.10 18.08 -22.46
CA ARG A 287 -23.37 16.63 -22.47
C ARG A 287 -22.12 15.76 -22.30
N SER A 288 -20.99 16.31 -21.86
CA SER A 288 -19.85 15.51 -21.45
C SER A 288 -20.04 15.01 -20.00
N SER A 289 -19.65 13.77 -19.70
CA SER A 289 -19.64 13.26 -18.32
C SER A 289 -18.53 13.97 -17.52
N SER A 290 -18.70 14.14 -16.20
CA SER A 290 -17.67 14.70 -15.33
C SER A 290 -16.34 13.92 -15.42
N PHE A 291 -15.22 14.54 -15.02
CA PHE A 291 -13.92 13.85 -14.99
C PHE A 291 -14.02 12.50 -14.27
N LEU A 292 -14.65 12.50 -13.10
CA LEU A 292 -14.86 11.32 -12.28
C LEU A 292 -15.82 10.32 -12.95
N GLY A 293 -16.91 10.77 -13.57
CA GLY A 293 -17.85 9.90 -14.29
C GLY A 293 -17.19 9.15 -15.45
N ARG A 294 -16.36 9.82 -16.27
CA ARG A 294 -15.61 9.17 -17.36
C ARG A 294 -14.60 8.14 -16.83
N LEU A 295 -13.89 8.51 -15.76
CA LEU A 295 -12.95 7.61 -15.10
C LEU A 295 -13.66 6.36 -14.59
N ILE A 296 -14.74 6.51 -13.83
CA ILE A 296 -15.50 5.39 -13.27
C ILE A 296 -16.04 4.50 -14.37
N HIS A 297 -16.64 5.07 -15.43
CA HIS A 297 -17.15 4.29 -16.55
C HIS A 297 -16.03 3.44 -17.21
N LYS A 298 -14.88 4.06 -17.49
CA LYS A 298 -13.71 3.34 -18.03
C LYS A 298 -13.28 2.22 -17.08
N LYS A 299 -13.07 2.53 -15.80
CA LYS A 299 -12.62 1.57 -14.79
C LYS A 299 -13.61 0.43 -14.56
N ALA A 300 -14.91 0.67 -14.67
CA ALA A 300 -15.91 -0.38 -14.58
C ALA A 300 -15.74 -1.41 -15.71
N SER A 301 -15.56 -0.93 -16.95
CA SER A 301 -15.37 -1.80 -18.12
C SER A 301 -14.03 -2.55 -18.14
N GLU A 302 -13.00 -2.00 -17.49
CA GLU A 302 -11.66 -2.59 -17.39
C GLU A 302 -11.46 -3.41 -16.10
N SER A 303 -12.47 -3.48 -15.24
CA SER A 303 -12.37 -4.16 -13.95
C SER A 303 -12.35 -5.68 -14.09
N HIS A 304 -11.74 -6.31 -13.09
CA HIS A 304 -11.54 -7.74 -13.03
C HIS A 304 -12.29 -8.32 -11.83
N VAL A 305 -13.20 -9.28 -12.05
CA VAL A 305 -13.96 -9.93 -10.97
C VAL A 305 -13.40 -11.32 -10.70
N TYR A 306 -12.96 -11.61 -9.47
CA TYR A 306 -12.43 -12.93 -9.10
C TYR A 306 -13.35 -13.63 -8.12
N ASN A 307 -13.82 -14.83 -8.48
CA ASN A 307 -14.64 -15.66 -7.60
C ASN A 307 -13.74 -16.61 -6.80
N PHE A 308 -13.45 -16.24 -5.55
CA PHE A 308 -12.57 -17.00 -4.66
C PHE A 308 -13.21 -18.29 -4.13
N ARG A 309 -14.54 -18.48 -4.27
CA ARG A 309 -15.18 -19.77 -4.00
C ARG A 309 -15.01 -20.77 -5.13
N LYS A 310 -14.99 -20.30 -6.39
CA LYS A 310 -14.89 -21.11 -7.61
C LYS A 310 -13.48 -21.11 -8.20
N ASN A 311 -12.55 -20.35 -7.62
CA ASN A 311 -11.15 -20.21 -8.03
C ASN A 311 -11.01 -19.83 -9.52
N ARG A 312 -11.78 -18.82 -9.96
CA ARG A 312 -11.83 -18.42 -11.38
C ARG A 312 -12.16 -16.94 -11.55
N MET A 313 -11.68 -16.38 -12.66
CA MET A 313 -12.09 -15.05 -13.12
C MET A 313 -13.52 -15.07 -13.67
N GLY A 314 -14.30 -14.08 -13.27
CA GLY A 314 -15.55 -13.67 -13.89
C GLY A 314 -15.26 -13.03 -15.24
N LYS A 315 -16.11 -13.32 -16.24
CA LYS A 315 -15.94 -12.85 -17.61
C LYS A 315 -16.87 -11.68 -17.96
N ASN A 316 -17.79 -11.33 -17.06
CA ASN A 316 -18.72 -10.24 -17.26
C ASN A 316 -18.78 -9.38 -15.99
N PRO A 317 -18.29 -8.13 -16.02
CA PRO A 317 -18.35 -7.21 -14.89
C PRO A 317 -19.79 -6.84 -14.48
N ASP A 318 -20.78 -6.99 -15.36
CA ASP A 318 -22.19 -6.72 -15.06
C ASP A 318 -22.87 -7.86 -14.29
N ILE A 319 -22.22 -9.02 -14.16
CA ILE A 319 -22.75 -10.19 -13.46
C ILE A 319 -21.86 -10.49 -12.26
N VAL A 320 -22.30 -10.02 -11.08
CA VAL A 320 -21.57 -10.14 -9.82
C VAL A 320 -22.34 -10.96 -8.79
N SER A 321 -21.60 -11.67 -7.92
CA SER A 321 -22.12 -12.54 -6.85
C SER A 321 -21.61 -12.07 -5.49
N PRO A 322 -22.46 -11.40 -4.68
CA PRO A 322 -22.10 -10.92 -3.35
C PRO A 322 -21.54 -12.01 -2.42
N GLY A 323 -20.55 -11.64 -1.60
CA GLY A 323 -19.94 -12.47 -0.56
C GLY A 323 -19.07 -13.63 -1.07
N GLN A 324 -18.84 -13.72 -2.38
CA GLN A 324 -18.06 -14.78 -3.01
C GLN A 324 -17.05 -14.27 -4.05
N GLU A 325 -17.08 -12.97 -4.33
CA GLU A 325 -16.30 -12.33 -5.37
C GLU A 325 -15.60 -11.09 -4.84
N ILE A 326 -14.40 -10.85 -5.36
CA ILE A 326 -13.70 -9.57 -5.24
C ILE A 326 -13.65 -8.91 -6.60
N VAL A 327 -13.76 -7.58 -6.62
CA VAL A 327 -13.43 -6.75 -7.78
C VAL A 327 -12.03 -6.22 -7.59
N ILE A 328 -11.22 -6.30 -8.63
CA ILE A 328 -9.86 -5.78 -8.73
C ILE A 328 -9.87 -4.72 -9.82
N ILE A 329 -9.59 -3.47 -9.46
CA ILE A 329 -9.59 -2.32 -10.37
C ILE A 329 -8.17 -1.77 -10.43
N ASN A 330 -7.59 -1.71 -11.64
CA ASN A 330 -6.28 -1.12 -11.87
C ASN A 330 -6.37 0.41 -11.95
N PHE A 331 -5.46 1.11 -11.29
CA PHE A 331 -5.20 2.54 -11.41
C PHE A 331 -3.72 2.76 -11.72
N GLU A 332 -3.45 3.55 -12.76
CA GLU A 332 -2.11 4.06 -13.00
C GLU A 332 -1.81 5.20 -12.01
N PRO A 333 -0.54 5.39 -11.60
CA PRO A 333 -0.16 6.46 -10.68
C PRO A 333 -0.67 7.84 -11.10
N ASP A 334 -0.55 8.17 -12.39
CA ASP A 334 -1.01 9.45 -12.96
C ASP A 334 -2.53 9.64 -12.83
N GLU A 335 -3.31 8.55 -12.91
CA GLU A 335 -4.77 8.61 -12.73
C GLU A 335 -5.11 8.98 -11.29
N LEU A 336 -4.42 8.40 -10.30
CA LEU A 336 -4.61 8.73 -8.88
C LEU A 336 -4.13 10.14 -8.55
N ILE A 337 -3.03 10.59 -9.15
CA ILE A 337 -2.57 11.99 -9.05
C ILE A 337 -3.64 12.92 -9.62
N GLY A 338 -4.24 12.57 -10.77
CA GLY A 338 -5.34 13.31 -11.38
C GLY A 338 -6.57 13.41 -10.46
N ILE A 339 -6.97 12.30 -9.82
CA ILE A 339 -8.05 12.28 -8.82
C ILE A 339 -7.70 13.18 -7.62
N TYR A 340 -6.49 13.09 -7.09
CA TYR A 340 -6.02 13.93 -5.99
C TYR A 340 -6.11 15.42 -6.34
N LYS A 341 -5.57 15.80 -7.50
CA LYS A 341 -5.63 17.18 -8.01
C LYS A 341 -7.06 17.68 -8.15
N HIS A 342 -7.94 16.85 -8.69
CA HIS A 342 -9.35 17.19 -8.85
C HIS A 342 -9.99 17.52 -7.51
N PHE A 343 -9.77 16.70 -6.48
CA PHE A 343 -10.31 16.95 -5.13
C PHE A 343 -9.71 18.16 -4.42
N VAL A 344 -8.43 18.45 -4.65
CA VAL A 344 -7.81 19.67 -4.12
C VAL A 344 -8.36 20.91 -4.81
N ALA A 345 -8.59 20.85 -6.13
CA ALA A 345 -9.09 21.97 -6.93
C ALA A 345 -10.56 22.31 -6.65
N GLU A 346 -11.43 21.32 -6.38
CA GLU A 346 -12.83 21.57 -6.02
C GLU A 346 -13.03 22.23 -4.65
N GLN A 347 -11.98 22.35 -3.85
CA GLN A 347 -12.02 22.85 -2.46
C GLN A 347 -11.32 24.20 -2.26
N GLY A 348 -10.66 24.73 -3.30
CA GLY A 348 -10.03 26.06 -3.32
C GLY A 348 -10.88 27.04 -4.10
#